data_AF-A0A9X0U6T5-F1
#
_entry.id   AF-A0A9X0U6T5-F1
#
_cell.length_a   1.000
_cell.length_b   1.000
_cell.length_c   1.000
_cell.angle_alpha   90.00
_cell.angle_beta   90.00
_cell.angle_gamma   90.00
#
_symmetry.space_group_name_H-M   'P 1'
#
loop_
_entity.id
_entity.type
_entity.pdbx_description
1 polymer ?
#
loop_
_entity_poly.entity_id
_entity_poly.type
_entity_poly.pdbx_seq_one_letter_code
_entity_poly.pdbx_strand_id
1 'polypeptide(L)'
;MRDIARRAGFGLATLLRHFPTREALFEALLCTNLDALTQKADELETANSPDEALVSWFREWVGFAQSYRGVVVLIAAAHTNPDSALYASCAAIHSASARLLLRAQAKGTARADINGDDLFALMAALGWAVDQPSFAPLADHLFHIIASAILTSGSLEITSVTDSGLIP
;
A
#
# COMPACT_ATOMS: atom_id res chain seq x y z
N MET A 1 -24.46 -14.52 3.73
CA MET A 1 -24.23 -15.81 3.03
C MET A 1 -25.36 -16.16 2.07
N ARG A 2 -26.62 -16.35 2.51
CA ARG A 2 -27.74 -16.67 1.59
C ARG A 2 -27.94 -15.67 0.46
N ASP A 3 -27.98 -14.37 0.76
CA ASP A 3 -28.11 -13.34 -0.27
C ASP A 3 -26.91 -13.27 -1.21
N ILE A 4 -25.70 -13.54 -0.71
CA ILE A 4 -24.49 -13.61 -1.52
C ILE A 4 -24.58 -14.79 -2.49
N ALA A 5 -24.93 -15.99 -1.99
CA ALA A 5 -25.14 -17.18 -2.80
C ALA A 5 -26.19 -16.93 -3.90
N ARG A 6 -27.34 -16.35 -3.52
CA ARG A 6 -28.41 -16.00 -4.45
C ARG A 6 -27.95 -15.01 -5.52
N ARG A 7 -27.23 -13.95 -5.15
CA ARG A 7 -26.72 -12.94 -6.09
C ARG A 7 -25.63 -13.51 -7.02
N ALA A 8 -24.83 -14.44 -6.53
CA ALA A 8 -23.78 -15.11 -7.30
C ALA A 8 -24.28 -16.30 -8.13
N GLY A 9 -25.58 -16.64 -8.06
CA GLY A 9 -26.15 -17.77 -8.79
C GLY A 9 -25.79 -19.15 -8.23
N PHE A 10 -25.22 -19.21 -7.02
CA PHE A 10 -24.84 -20.47 -6.36
C PHE A 10 -25.88 -20.92 -5.33
N GLY A 11 -26.01 -22.24 -5.16
CA GLY A 11 -26.72 -22.80 -4.02
C GLY A 11 -25.97 -22.52 -2.70
N LEU A 12 -26.72 -22.28 -1.60
CA LEU A 12 -26.11 -22.05 -0.28
C LEU A 12 -25.17 -23.19 0.15
N ALA A 13 -25.54 -24.44 -0.15
CA ALA A 13 -24.71 -25.61 0.16
C ALA A 13 -23.39 -25.63 -0.63
N THR A 14 -23.36 -25.06 -1.83
CA THR A 14 -22.12 -24.92 -2.62
C THR A 14 -21.24 -23.84 -2.02
N LEU A 15 -21.81 -22.69 -1.65
CA LEU A 15 -21.06 -21.60 -1.02
C LEU A 15 -20.46 -22.05 0.31
N LEU A 16 -21.24 -22.74 1.17
CA LEU A 16 -20.78 -23.22 2.47
C LEU A 16 -19.75 -24.36 2.39
N ARG A 17 -19.68 -25.12 1.28
CA ARG A 17 -18.59 -26.09 1.07
C ARG A 17 -17.25 -25.41 0.84
N HIS A 18 -17.24 -24.27 0.16
CA HIS A 18 -16.00 -23.52 -0.14
C HIS A 18 -15.67 -22.55 0.99
N PHE A 19 -16.69 -21.93 1.59
CA PHE A 19 -16.57 -20.95 2.66
C PHE A 19 -17.50 -21.34 3.81
N PRO A 20 -17.03 -22.23 4.70
CA PRO A 20 -17.84 -22.75 5.80
C PRO A 20 -18.40 -21.65 6.71
N THR A 21 -17.68 -20.53 6.82
CA THR A 21 -18.05 -19.38 7.63
C THR A 21 -18.08 -18.10 6.80
N ARG A 22 -18.70 -17.05 7.35
CA ARG A 22 -18.69 -15.72 6.71
C ARG A 22 -17.29 -15.14 6.71
N GLU A 23 -16.54 -15.43 7.77
CA GLU A 23 -15.17 -15.03 8.01
C GLU A 23 -14.26 -15.64 6.95
N ALA A 24 -14.38 -16.94 6.66
CA ALA A 24 -13.63 -17.61 5.59
C ALA A 24 -13.91 -17.01 4.19
N LEU A 25 -15.16 -16.63 3.91
CA LEU A 25 -15.48 -15.92 2.67
C LEU A 25 -14.83 -14.53 2.63
N PHE A 26 -14.85 -13.83 3.76
CA PHE A 26 -14.27 -12.49 3.86
C PHE A 26 -12.74 -12.52 3.73
N GLU A 27 -12.07 -13.46 4.37
CA GLU A 27 -10.62 -13.68 4.21
C GLU A 27 -10.26 -13.98 2.76
N ALA A 28 -10.99 -14.88 2.09
CA ALA A 28 -10.75 -15.17 0.67
C ALA A 28 -10.94 -13.95 -0.24
N LEU A 29 -11.94 -13.10 0.06
CA LEU A 29 -12.14 -11.83 -0.63
C LEU A 29 -10.97 -10.87 -0.39
N LEU A 30 -10.47 -10.78 0.85
CA LEU A 30 -9.32 -9.95 1.19
C LEU A 30 -8.05 -10.45 0.50
N CYS A 31 -7.78 -11.77 0.46
CA CYS A 31 -6.67 -12.33 -0.31
C CYS A 31 -6.75 -11.90 -1.78
N THR A 32 -7.93 -12.07 -2.40
CA THR A 32 -8.14 -11.69 -3.81
C THR A 32 -7.83 -10.21 -4.06
N ASN A 33 -8.25 -9.32 -3.16
CA ASN A 33 -8.01 -7.88 -3.30
C ASN A 33 -6.54 -7.51 -3.07
N LEU A 34 -5.87 -8.13 -2.10
CA LEU A 34 -4.44 -7.93 -1.84
C LEU A 34 -3.59 -8.47 -2.99
N ASP A 35 -3.98 -9.60 -3.59
CA ASP A 35 -3.30 -10.15 -4.76
C ASP A 35 -3.46 -9.22 -5.97
N ALA A 36 -4.64 -8.62 -6.16
CA ALA A 36 -4.86 -7.61 -7.21
C ALA A 36 -4.02 -6.34 -6.99
N LEU A 37 -3.87 -5.87 -5.75
CA LEU A 37 -2.99 -4.75 -5.41
C LEU A 37 -1.50 -5.09 -5.63
N THR A 38 -1.10 -6.34 -5.39
CA THR A 38 0.26 -6.83 -5.67
C THR A 38 0.50 -6.82 -7.18
N GLN A 39 -0.43 -7.36 -7.97
CA GLN A 39 -0.36 -7.32 -9.43
C GLN A 39 -0.29 -5.88 -9.95
N LYS A 40 -0.99 -4.94 -9.31
CA LYS A 40 -0.92 -3.53 -9.68
C LYS A 40 0.46 -2.93 -9.43
N ALA A 41 1.14 -3.34 -8.37
CA ALA A 41 2.53 -2.96 -8.12
C ALA A 41 3.43 -3.45 -9.25
N ASP A 42 3.29 -4.72 -9.64
CA ASP A 42 4.10 -5.34 -10.69
C ASP A 42 3.94 -4.61 -12.04
N GLU A 43 2.72 -4.16 -12.36
CA GLU A 43 2.47 -3.30 -13.53
C GLU A 43 3.22 -1.96 -13.42
N LEU A 44 3.12 -1.31 -12.26
CA LEU A 44 3.70 0.01 -12.00
C LEU A 44 5.23 -0.01 -11.90
N GLU A 45 5.84 -1.14 -11.56
CA GLU A 45 7.30 -1.33 -11.61
C GLU A 45 7.87 -1.08 -13.02
N THR A 46 7.07 -1.28 -14.06
CA THR A 46 7.48 -1.05 -15.46
C THR A 46 7.35 0.41 -15.90
N ALA A 47 6.70 1.28 -15.11
CA ALA A 47 6.44 2.67 -15.48
C ALA A 47 7.72 3.52 -15.49
N ASN A 48 7.84 4.50 -16.39
CA ASN A 48 9.08 5.29 -16.52
C ASN A 48 9.44 6.12 -15.28
N SER A 49 8.44 6.61 -14.54
CA SER A 49 8.59 7.46 -13.36
C SER A 49 8.40 6.63 -12.08
N PRO A 50 9.47 6.26 -11.33
CA PRO A 50 9.32 5.40 -10.15
C PRO A 50 8.64 6.05 -8.96
N ASP A 51 8.80 7.37 -8.82
CA ASP A 51 8.11 8.19 -7.82
C ASP A 51 6.61 8.24 -8.07
N GLU A 52 6.18 8.50 -9.31
CA GLU A 52 4.76 8.46 -9.68
C GLU A 52 4.20 7.04 -9.52
N ALA A 53 4.98 6.00 -9.84
CA ALA A 53 4.59 4.61 -9.65
C ALA A 53 4.35 4.29 -8.16
N LEU A 54 5.27 4.67 -7.28
CA LEU A 54 5.14 4.48 -5.84
C LEU A 54 3.92 5.21 -5.27
N VAL A 55 3.72 6.48 -5.64
CA VAL A 55 2.57 7.29 -5.19
C VAL A 55 1.26 6.72 -5.71
N SER A 56 1.20 6.32 -6.98
CA SER A 56 0.02 5.71 -7.59
C SER A 56 -0.36 4.42 -6.88
N TRP A 57 0.62 3.55 -6.64
CA TRP A 57 0.39 2.31 -5.91
C TRP A 57 -0.06 2.54 -4.46
N PHE A 58 0.57 3.48 -3.75
CA PHE A 58 0.15 3.82 -2.38
C PHE A 58 -1.29 4.35 -2.34
N ARG A 59 -1.72 5.10 -3.36
CA ARG A 59 -3.11 5.57 -3.48
C ARG A 59 -4.11 4.42 -3.64
N GLU A 60 -3.78 3.41 -4.45
CA GLU A 60 -4.59 2.20 -4.60
C GLU A 60 -4.73 1.45 -3.28
N TRP A 61 -3.63 1.34 -2.52
CA TRP A 61 -3.66 0.76 -1.18
C TRP A 61 -4.58 1.53 -0.23
N VAL A 62 -4.56 2.87 -0.25
CA VAL A 62 -5.43 3.69 0.62
C VAL A 62 -6.90 3.47 0.24
N GLY A 63 -7.22 3.43 -1.06
CA GLY A 63 -8.57 3.15 -1.52
C GLY A 63 -9.08 1.78 -1.06
N PHE A 64 -8.21 0.77 -1.08
CA PHE A 64 -8.52 -0.54 -0.52
C PHE A 64 -8.73 -0.49 1.00
N ALA A 65 -7.86 0.19 1.75
CA ALA A 65 -7.97 0.31 3.21
C ALA A 65 -9.30 0.99 3.62
N GLN A 66 -9.75 1.99 2.86
CA GLN A 66 -11.03 2.67 3.07
C GLN A 66 -12.26 1.82 2.71
N SER A 67 -12.09 0.79 1.88
CA SER A 67 -13.20 -0.06 1.43
C SER A 67 -13.68 -1.03 2.52
N TYR A 68 -12.84 -1.34 3.50
CA TYR A 68 -13.11 -2.35 4.51
C TYR A 68 -12.70 -1.88 5.90
N ARG A 69 -13.70 -1.57 6.73
CA ARG A 69 -13.46 -1.13 8.11
C ARG A 69 -12.68 -2.17 8.91
N GLY A 70 -11.62 -1.72 9.59
CA GLY A 70 -10.74 -2.56 10.41
C GLY A 70 -9.78 -3.48 9.63
N VAL A 71 -9.76 -3.43 8.29
CA VAL A 71 -8.93 -4.35 7.47
C VAL A 71 -7.44 -4.21 7.74
N VAL A 72 -6.99 -3.00 8.03
CA VAL A 72 -5.58 -2.71 8.29
C VAL A 72 -5.08 -3.44 9.54
N VAL A 73 -5.91 -3.56 10.59
CA VAL A 73 -5.56 -4.30 11.81
C VAL A 73 -5.40 -5.79 11.49
N LEU A 74 -6.25 -6.35 10.62
CA LEU A 74 -6.14 -7.74 10.18
C LEU A 74 -4.86 -7.97 9.38
N ILE A 75 -4.52 -7.05 8.47
CA ILE A 75 -3.31 -7.13 7.63
C ILE A 75 -2.05 -7.02 8.48
N ALA A 76 -1.99 -6.07 9.41
CA ALA A 76 -0.86 -5.91 10.31
C ALA A 76 -0.65 -7.14 11.20
N ALA A 77 -1.75 -7.73 11.72
CA ALA A 77 -1.69 -8.97 12.49
C ALA A 77 -1.25 -10.17 11.62
N ALA A 78 -1.77 -10.28 10.40
CA ALA A 78 -1.44 -11.35 9.47
C ALA A 78 0.03 -11.29 9.02
N HIS A 79 0.61 -10.11 8.84
CA HIS A 79 1.99 -9.93 8.36
C HIS A 79 3.04 -10.70 9.20
N THR A 80 2.78 -10.90 10.49
CA THR A 80 3.69 -11.61 11.42
C THR A 80 3.20 -13.00 11.83
N ASN A 81 2.10 -13.48 11.24
CA ASN A 81 1.47 -14.75 11.60
C ASN A 81 1.40 -15.70 10.39
N PRO A 82 2.37 -16.63 10.24
CA PRO A 82 2.39 -17.62 9.15
C PRO A 82 1.16 -18.52 9.06
N ASP A 83 0.43 -18.70 10.16
CA ASP A 83 -0.78 -19.52 10.21
C ASP A 83 -2.04 -18.76 9.73
N SER A 84 -1.92 -17.45 9.47
CA SER A 84 -3.02 -16.66 8.93
C SER A 84 -3.26 -16.97 7.46
N ALA A 85 -4.53 -17.12 7.07
CA ALA A 85 -4.92 -17.23 5.67
C ALA A 85 -4.48 -16.02 4.80
N LEU A 86 -4.27 -14.86 5.43
CA LEU A 86 -3.84 -13.63 4.76
C LEU A 86 -2.31 -13.49 4.67
N TYR A 87 -1.53 -14.34 5.34
CA TYR A 87 -0.08 -14.18 5.48
C TYR A 87 0.63 -13.99 4.15
N ALA A 88 0.37 -14.90 3.19
CA ALA A 88 1.03 -14.88 1.89
C ALA A 88 0.74 -13.59 1.11
N SER A 89 -0.53 -13.17 1.03
CA SER A 89 -0.92 -11.94 0.34
C SER A 89 -0.39 -10.68 1.06
N CYS A 90 -0.33 -10.68 2.39
CA CYS A 90 0.26 -9.57 3.15
C CYS A 90 1.78 -9.47 2.93
N ALA A 91 2.48 -10.60 2.90
CA ALA A 91 3.91 -10.66 2.58
C ALA A 91 4.19 -10.22 1.13
N ALA A 92 3.29 -10.56 0.19
CA ALA A 92 3.39 -10.13 -1.20
C ALA A 92 3.24 -8.61 -1.34
N ILE A 93 2.26 -8.00 -0.68
CA ILE A 93 2.09 -6.54 -0.61
C ILE A 93 3.31 -5.87 0.00
N HIS A 94 3.81 -6.37 1.12
CA HIS A 94 5.02 -5.84 1.75
C HIS A 94 6.21 -5.86 0.78
N SER A 95 6.45 -7.01 0.14
CA SER A 95 7.53 -7.16 -0.86
C SER A 95 7.36 -6.21 -2.05
N ALA A 96 6.15 -6.07 -2.57
CA ALA A 96 5.83 -5.14 -3.66
C ALA A 96 6.10 -3.68 -3.26
N SER A 97 5.68 -3.27 -2.06
CA SER A 97 5.97 -1.95 -1.48
C SER A 97 7.47 -1.67 -1.49
N ALA A 98 8.24 -2.63 -0.99
CA ALA A 98 9.70 -2.52 -0.86
C ALA A 98 10.37 -2.40 -2.23
N ARG A 99 9.92 -3.15 -3.25
CA ARG A 99 10.48 -3.05 -4.61
C ARG A 99 10.22 -1.70 -5.25
N LEU A 100 9.00 -1.17 -5.15
CA LEU A 100 8.67 0.17 -5.66
C LEU A 100 9.49 1.26 -4.96
N LEU A 101 9.64 1.16 -3.63
CA LEU A 101 10.49 2.07 -2.86
C LEU A 101 11.95 2.03 -3.30
N LEU A 102 12.54 0.84 -3.38
CA LEU A 102 13.93 0.65 -3.81
C LEU A 102 14.17 1.23 -5.21
N ARG A 103 13.19 1.11 -6.11
CA ARG A 103 13.26 1.67 -7.46
C ARG A 103 13.26 3.20 -7.46
N ALA A 104 12.43 3.83 -6.62
CA ALA A 104 12.44 5.28 -6.43
C ALA A 104 13.73 5.78 -5.76
N GLN A 105 14.23 5.05 -4.75
CA GLN A 105 15.52 5.33 -4.11
C GLN A 105 16.69 5.24 -5.10
N ALA A 106 16.69 4.23 -5.98
CA ALA A 106 17.72 4.06 -7.01
C ALA A 106 17.74 5.21 -8.04
N LYS A 107 16.65 5.98 -8.17
CA LYS A 107 16.58 7.20 -8.98
C LYS A 107 16.75 8.48 -8.17
N GLY A 108 16.98 8.37 -6.86
CA GLY A 108 17.12 9.52 -5.97
C GLY A 108 15.83 10.31 -5.79
N THR A 109 14.67 9.73 -6.11
CA THR A 109 13.35 10.38 -5.98
C THR A 109 12.61 9.99 -4.69
N ALA A 110 13.17 9.09 -3.89
CA ALA A 110 12.71 8.76 -2.55
C ALA A 110 13.87 8.78 -1.56
N ARG A 111 13.57 9.10 -0.29
CA ARG A 111 14.55 9.15 0.79
C ARG A 111 15.22 7.79 1.03
N ALA A 112 16.53 7.79 1.26
CA ALA A 112 17.34 6.58 1.35
C ALA A 112 17.45 5.99 2.78
N ASP A 113 16.91 6.68 3.78
CA ASP A 113 16.96 6.31 5.20
C ASP A 113 15.71 5.55 5.68
N ILE A 114 14.87 5.09 4.75
CA ILE A 114 13.71 4.24 5.04
C ILE A 114 13.80 2.92 4.26
N ASN A 115 13.18 1.87 4.79
CA ASN A 115 13.08 0.56 4.14
C ASN A 115 11.61 0.17 3.88
N GLY A 116 11.40 -1.08 3.42
CA GLY A 116 10.07 -1.63 3.16
C GLY A 116 9.19 -1.74 4.41
N ASP A 117 9.78 -2.05 5.56
CA ASP A 117 9.05 -2.16 6.84
C ASP A 117 8.53 -0.79 7.27
N ASP A 118 9.36 0.27 7.14
CA ASP A 118 8.97 1.65 7.42
C ASP A 118 7.82 2.10 6.54
N LEU A 119 7.91 1.83 5.22
CA LEU A 119 6.85 2.17 4.28
C LEU A 119 5.55 1.43 4.61
N PHE A 120 5.63 0.13 4.87
CA PHE A 120 4.46 -0.68 5.21
C PHE A 120 3.81 -0.23 6.52
N ALA A 121 4.61 0.14 7.53
CA ALA A 121 4.12 0.72 8.77
C ALA A 121 3.42 2.07 8.56
N LEU A 122 4.00 2.96 7.74
CA LEU A 122 3.40 4.25 7.39
C LEU A 122 2.09 4.09 6.63
N MET A 123 2.04 3.14 5.69
CA MET A 123 0.82 2.78 5.00
C MET A 123 -0.23 2.34 6.01
N ALA A 124 0.06 1.32 6.83
CA ALA A 124 -0.86 0.83 7.85
C ALA A 124 -1.33 1.95 8.80
N ALA A 125 -0.43 2.85 9.24
CA ALA A 125 -0.80 3.99 10.07
C ALA A 125 -1.82 4.91 9.37
N LEU A 126 -1.61 5.23 8.09
CA LEU A 126 -2.54 6.04 7.31
C LEU A 126 -3.90 5.34 7.15
N GLY A 127 -3.92 4.07 6.75
CA GLY A 127 -5.18 3.34 6.55
C GLY A 127 -5.97 3.19 7.85
N TRP A 128 -5.28 2.94 8.97
CA TRP A 128 -5.92 2.92 10.28
C TRP A 128 -6.51 4.29 10.64
N ALA A 129 -5.77 5.37 10.38
CA ALA A 129 -6.24 6.73 10.66
C ALA A 129 -7.49 7.07 9.84
N VAL A 130 -7.46 6.86 8.52
CA VAL A 130 -8.60 7.19 7.64
C VAL A 130 -9.81 6.30 7.85
N ASP A 131 -9.65 5.12 8.48
CA ASP A 131 -10.76 4.28 8.94
C ASP A 131 -11.48 4.86 10.17
N GLN A 132 -10.85 5.79 10.89
CA GLN A 132 -11.51 6.51 11.99
C GLN A 132 -12.39 7.65 11.44
N PRO A 133 -13.68 7.74 11.83
CA PRO A 133 -14.57 8.79 11.34
C PRO A 133 -14.05 10.22 11.55
N SER A 134 -13.30 10.45 12.64
CA SER A 134 -12.72 11.75 12.97
C SER A 134 -11.61 12.19 12.01
N PHE A 135 -10.93 11.25 11.34
CA PHE A 135 -9.81 11.54 10.44
C PHE A 135 -10.11 11.24 8.97
N ALA A 136 -11.24 10.59 8.66
CA ALA A 136 -11.66 10.35 7.28
C ALA A 136 -11.66 11.61 6.38
N PRO A 137 -12.09 12.81 6.83
CA PRO A 137 -11.99 14.03 6.01
C PRO A 137 -10.56 14.48 5.71
N LEU A 138 -9.57 14.00 6.46
CA LEU A 138 -8.15 14.33 6.29
C LEU A 138 -7.41 13.34 5.38
N ALA A 139 -8.09 12.33 4.81
CA ALA A 139 -7.44 11.24 4.09
C ALA A 139 -6.50 11.72 2.98
N ASP A 140 -6.98 12.58 2.08
CA ASP A 140 -6.16 13.12 1.00
C ASP A 140 -5.00 13.95 1.52
N HIS A 141 -5.24 14.78 2.55
CA HIS A 141 -4.21 15.63 3.13
C HIS A 141 -3.10 14.80 3.80
N LEU A 142 -3.47 13.79 4.60
CA LEU A 142 -2.52 12.90 5.26
C LEU A 142 -1.75 12.04 4.26
N PHE A 143 -2.42 11.55 3.21
CA PHE A 143 -1.75 10.88 2.10
C PHE A 143 -0.68 11.79 1.48
N HIS A 144 -1.02 13.04 1.16
CA HIS A 144 -0.08 13.98 0.57
C HIS A 144 1.10 14.32 1.48
N ILE A 145 0.88 14.44 2.80
CA ILE A 145 1.96 14.64 3.78
C ILE A 145 2.91 13.44 3.77
N ILE A 146 2.38 12.22 3.88
CA ILE A 146 3.20 11.01 3.93
C ILE A 146 3.94 10.79 2.62
N ALA A 147 3.27 10.95 1.48
CA ALA A 147 3.89 10.84 0.17
C ALA A 147 5.03 11.87 -0.01
N SER A 148 4.80 13.12 0.36
CA SER A 148 5.82 14.18 0.31
C SER A 148 6.98 13.94 1.27
N ALA A 149 6.74 13.26 2.40
CA ALA A 149 7.78 12.91 3.37
C ALA A 149 8.63 11.70 2.93
N ILE A 150 8.13 10.88 2.00
CA ILE A 150 8.85 9.75 1.40
C ILE A 150 9.64 10.22 0.17
N LEU A 151 9.01 11.02 -0.68
CA LEU A 151 9.64 11.53 -1.89
C LEU A 151 10.65 12.64 -1.56
N THR A 152 11.79 12.63 -2.24
CA THR A 152 12.73 13.74 -2.17
C THR A 152 12.19 14.86 -3.06
N SER A 153 11.79 15.98 -2.45
CA SER A 153 11.63 17.23 -3.21
C SER A 153 13.01 17.56 -3.75
N GLY A 154 13.22 17.45 -5.06
CA GLY A 154 14.55 17.47 -5.67
C GLY A 154 15.44 18.60 -5.16
N SER A 155 16.28 18.31 -4.17
CA SER A 155 17.40 19.15 -3.76
C SER A 155 18.52 18.95 -4.77
N LEU A 156 18.33 19.48 -5.98
CA LEU A 156 19.44 19.96 -6.78
C LEU A 156 19.79 21.37 -6.27
N GLU A 157 20.32 21.45 -5.05
CA GLU A 157 21.07 22.63 -4.64
C GLU A 157 22.47 22.58 -5.27
N ILE A 158 22.59 23.30 -6.39
CA ILE A 158 23.68 24.25 -6.67
C ILE A 158 25.09 23.72 -6.37
N THR A 159 25.70 23.03 -7.32
CA THR A 159 27.17 22.95 -7.39
C THR A 159 27.72 24.32 -7.80
N SER A 160 28.03 25.12 -6.78
CA SER A 160 29.01 26.22 -6.75
C SER A 160 29.34 26.94 -8.07
N VAL A 161 28.58 28.00 -8.38
CA VAL A 161 29.17 29.19 -9.01
C VAL A 161 29.74 30.03 -7.88
N THR A 162 31.04 29.94 -7.61
CA THR A 162 31.95 31.02 -7.13
C THR A 162 33.30 30.44 -6.72
N ASP A 163 34.27 30.45 -7.65
CA ASP A 163 35.62 30.93 -7.31
C ASP A 163 36.29 31.48 -8.57
N SER A 164 36.02 32.75 -8.86
CA SER A 164 36.84 33.61 -9.73
C SER A 164 36.41 35.06 -9.55
N GLY A 165 36.64 35.59 -8.35
CA GLY A 165 37.20 36.92 -8.18
C GLY A 165 38.53 36.71 -7.46
N LEU A 166 39.59 37.50 -7.60
CA LEU A 166 39.73 38.86 -8.08
C LEU A 166 41.21 39.19 -7.86
N ILE A 167 41.98 39.63 -8.86
CA ILE A 167 43.15 40.48 -8.58
C ILE A 167 43.41 41.40 -9.80
N PRO A 168 44.03 42.58 -9.61
CA PRO A 168 43.43 43.91 -9.82
C PRO A 168 43.85 44.60 -11.12
#